data_AF-A0AAV7YSB5-F1
#
_entry.id   AF-A0AAV7YSB5-F1
#
_cell.length_a   1.000
_cell.length_b   1.000
_cell.length_c   1.000
_cell.angle_alpha   90.00
_cell.angle_beta   90.00
_cell.angle_gamma   90.00
#
_symmetry.space_group_name_H-M   'P 1'
#
loop_
_entity.id
_entity.type
_entity.pdbx_description
1 polymer ?
#
loop_
_entity_poly.entity_id
_entity_poly.type
_entity_poly.pdbx_seq_one_letter_code
_entity_poly.pdbx_strand_id
1 'polypeptide(L)'
;MYSKVTPISKKLTPFVNSSNLADVKFYIGKDETEFYGHKLLLSITSNMWRTMFYSSNWNETKNNGLSEVKIPDIEPDVFIIILQFSYVREIELKESTVIRVLRAADKFLMEELKEYCFEYLVNNLNKNNVLSICQEMIDMNNQSQLTQTLRYISTRREVLNTPNCFVNINHQTILRILDCKELLVNEIQLFQRLLERIKSKDNTIRRNSFNKKKKGNEKKMNKNKNKNKKKNENKNKNKNENENENENEKESENQQVKEKDENKNYGKNTNSIWFDTDQYLEELLEGIPFKFTLVRCLKDEWIEIIDKSDLELLTKIQWTRFLKENHQFVLDTQIFNKKKIEQYLNFTKEIYLPLSYLGINEPVNFKIHSQLSRKSKIKKKELRVLLMAAHNNILRREDVMKSIRTTGITHVKEINLCERTPNYKEIKDYDAILFFSLSALQSPKKVGNLLAKFVDDLGGLVVCSINALRNDSSDGRELKGRIIDEHYLPIKKGKEICQERRKLGLVVIGNHLVMNDVKKFDAGRNSWHIKTKRVTENSKIICKYDNDHIMVAEKVVPDRGKVVVLNFFPVSDSVRNNDEYWLTNTDGYNLIANSVEYVAQK
;
A
#
# COMPACT_ATOMS: atom_id res chain seq x y z
N MET A 1 -52.18 -14.56 29.34
CA MET A 1 -51.00 -13.68 29.43
C MET A 1 -50.39 -13.83 30.81
N TYR A 2 -49.35 -14.66 30.96
CA TYR A 2 -48.49 -14.68 32.15
C TYR A 2 -47.20 -13.95 31.78
N SER A 3 -46.91 -12.84 32.47
CA SER A 3 -45.73 -12.00 32.19
C SER A 3 -44.44 -12.79 32.38
N LYS A 4 -43.48 -12.61 31.48
CA LYS A 4 -42.18 -13.30 31.40
C LYS A 4 -41.21 -12.96 32.56
N VAL A 5 -41.62 -13.15 33.82
CA VAL A 5 -40.72 -13.16 34.98
C VAL A 5 -41.04 -14.40 35.79
N THR A 6 -40.10 -15.34 35.89
CA THR A 6 -40.29 -16.54 36.74
C THR A 6 -40.30 -16.12 38.21
N PRO A 7 -41.15 -16.72 39.09
CA PRO A 7 -41.22 -16.33 40.50
C PRO A 7 -39.89 -16.44 41.27
N ILE A 8 -38.94 -17.23 40.77
CA ILE A 8 -37.64 -17.44 41.39
C ILE A 8 -36.67 -16.28 41.13
N SER A 9 -36.71 -15.63 39.97
CA SER A 9 -35.79 -14.52 39.65
C SER A 9 -36.01 -13.35 40.59
N LYS A 10 -37.26 -13.02 40.91
CA LYS A 10 -37.61 -11.99 41.91
C LYS A 10 -37.10 -12.30 43.31
N LYS A 11 -37.01 -13.59 43.68
CA LYS A 11 -36.45 -14.02 44.97
C LYS A 11 -34.92 -13.94 45.00
N LEU A 12 -34.26 -13.96 43.83
CA LEU A 12 -32.81 -13.85 43.71
C LEU A 12 -32.32 -12.39 43.66
N THR A 13 -33.19 -11.41 43.41
CA THR A 13 -32.82 -9.98 43.34
C THR A 13 -32.03 -9.49 44.57
N PRO A 14 -32.41 -9.81 45.82
CA PRO A 14 -31.66 -9.37 47.02
C PRO A 14 -30.26 -9.98 47.14
N PHE A 15 -29.94 -11.03 46.36
CA PHE A 15 -28.65 -11.71 46.37
C PHE A 15 -27.68 -11.17 45.32
N VAL A 16 -28.13 -10.27 44.44
CA VAL A 16 -27.25 -9.62 43.46
C VAL A 16 -26.26 -8.72 44.19
N ASN A 17 -24.96 -8.98 43.99
CA ASN A 17 -23.88 -8.26 44.67
C ASN A 17 -24.04 -8.17 46.20
N SER A 18 -24.53 -9.25 46.81
CA SER A 18 -24.73 -9.34 48.26
C SER A 18 -23.72 -10.30 48.87
N SER A 19 -23.16 -9.94 50.03
CA SER A 19 -22.28 -10.82 50.80
C SER A 19 -23.03 -11.98 51.45
N ASN A 20 -24.36 -11.92 51.52
CA ASN A 20 -25.18 -12.99 52.07
C ASN A 20 -25.09 -14.25 51.20
N LEU A 21 -24.63 -15.35 51.80
CA LEU A 21 -24.39 -16.66 51.14
C LEU A 21 -23.36 -16.65 49.99
N ALA A 22 -22.61 -15.54 49.81
CA ALA A 22 -21.59 -15.46 48.79
C ALA A 22 -20.46 -16.48 49.05
N ASP A 23 -20.00 -17.14 47.99
CA ASP A 23 -18.89 -18.09 48.01
C ASP A 23 -17.74 -17.65 47.08
N VAL A 24 -17.87 -16.48 46.46
CA VAL A 24 -16.83 -15.81 45.66
C VAL A 24 -16.91 -14.28 45.81
N LYS A 25 -15.75 -13.65 45.86
CA LYS A 25 -15.53 -12.20 45.85
C LYS A 25 -14.70 -11.82 44.63
N PHE A 26 -15.16 -10.82 43.90
CA PHE A 26 -14.48 -10.28 42.73
C PHE A 26 -13.88 -8.91 43.04
N TYR A 27 -12.69 -8.68 42.49
CA TYR A 27 -12.04 -7.37 42.46
C TYR A 27 -12.05 -6.86 41.02
N ILE A 28 -12.91 -5.88 40.75
CA ILE A 28 -13.26 -5.43 39.41
C ILE A 28 -12.61 -4.10 39.07
N GLY A 29 -12.07 -4.01 37.86
CA GLY A 29 -11.46 -2.81 37.33
C GLY A 29 -10.11 -2.49 37.99
N LYS A 30 -9.57 -1.33 37.64
CA LYS A 30 -8.26 -0.86 38.14
C LYS A 30 -8.29 -0.49 39.62
N ASP A 31 -9.44 -0.06 40.10
CA ASP A 31 -9.65 0.35 41.48
C ASP A 31 -10.00 -0.85 42.38
N GLU A 32 -9.95 -2.07 41.85
CA GLU A 32 -10.26 -3.32 42.56
C GLU A 32 -11.59 -3.25 43.34
N THR A 33 -12.62 -2.65 42.73
CA THR A 33 -13.94 -2.51 43.36
C THR A 33 -14.51 -3.87 43.69
N GLU A 34 -14.97 -4.03 44.92
CA GLU A 34 -15.40 -5.33 45.45
C GLU A 34 -16.82 -5.69 45.01
N PHE A 35 -16.99 -6.91 44.53
CA PHE A 35 -18.29 -7.49 44.22
C PHE A 35 -18.43 -8.88 44.83
N TYR A 36 -19.63 -9.21 45.30
CA TYR A 36 -19.94 -10.53 45.84
C TYR A 36 -20.77 -11.35 44.84
N GLY A 37 -20.54 -12.66 44.81
CA GLY A 37 -21.26 -13.56 43.93
C GLY A 37 -21.41 -14.97 44.49
N HIS A 38 -22.16 -15.78 43.73
CA HIS A 38 -22.48 -17.16 44.04
C HIS A 38 -22.06 -18.04 42.85
N LYS A 39 -21.06 -18.90 43.04
CA LYS A 39 -20.44 -19.72 41.98
C LYS A 39 -21.45 -20.55 41.23
N LEU A 40 -22.42 -21.16 41.93
CA LEU A 40 -23.46 -21.97 41.31
C LEU A 40 -24.31 -21.15 40.32
N LEU A 41 -24.79 -19.97 40.73
CA LEU A 41 -25.62 -19.11 39.88
C LEU A 41 -24.83 -18.64 38.64
N LEU A 42 -23.59 -18.19 38.85
CA LEU A 42 -22.72 -17.77 37.75
C LEU A 42 -22.44 -18.93 36.78
N SER A 43 -22.17 -20.13 37.30
CA SER A 43 -21.87 -21.34 36.51
C SER A 43 -23.07 -21.92 35.76
N ILE A 44 -24.29 -21.66 36.22
CA ILE A 44 -25.51 -21.98 35.47
C ILE A 44 -25.60 -21.08 34.24
N THR A 45 -25.23 -19.80 34.38
CA THR A 45 -25.38 -18.79 33.32
C THR A 45 -24.23 -18.71 32.32
N SER A 46 -23.06 -19.26 32.66
CA SER A 46 -21.87 -19.23 31.81
C SER A 46 -21.04 -20.49 32.00
N ASN A 47 -20.67 -21.11 30.87
CA ASN A 47 -19.73 -22.23 30.88
C ASN A 47 -18.32 -21.78 31.28
N MET A 48 -17.93 -20.53 31.00
CA MET A 48 -16.63 -19.99 31.43
C MET A 48 -16.55 -19.98 32.96
N TRP A 49 -17.57 -19.46 33.66
CA TRP A 49 -17.60 -19.47 35.13
C TRP A 49 -17.59 -20.90 35.68
N ARG A 50 -18.36 -21.81 35.06
CA ARG A 50 -18.37 -23.22 35.45
C ARG A 50 -16.99 -23.86 35.33
N THR A 51 -16.31 -23.66 34.21
CA THR A 51 -14.95 -24.15 34.00
C THR A 51 -13.99 -23.51 34.98
N MET A 52 -14.07 -22.21 35.21
CA MET A 52 -13.22 -21.52 36.18
C MET A 52 -13.38 -22.11 37.58
N PHE A 53 -14.60 -22.27 38.08
CA PHE A 53 -14.83 -22.66 39.47
C PHE A 53 -14.73 -24.15 39.76
N TYR A 54 -14.97 -25.01 38.76
CA TYR A 54 -15.07 -26.46 38.96
C TYR A 54 -14.10 -27.28 38.11
N SER A 55 -13.19 -26.65 37.35
CA SER A 55 -12.08 -27.36 36.70
C SER A 55 -11.02 -27.73 37.73
N SER A 56 -10.43 -28.93 37.57
CA SER A 56 -9.29 -29.40 38.35
C SER A 56 -8.04 -28.50 38.25
N ASN A 57 -7.97 -27.64 37.23
CA ASN A 57 -6.79 -26.85 36.92
C ASN A 57 -6.85 -25.41 37.46
N TRP A 58 -7.93 -25.03 38.14
CA TRP A 58 -8.05 -23.70 38.71
C TRP A 58 -7.38 -23.63 40.09
N ASN A 59 -6.33 -22.80 40.17
CA ASN A 59 -5.66 -22.49 41.43
C ASN A 59 -6.49 -21.46 42.22
N GLU A 60 -7.49 -21.98 42.93
CA GLU A 60 -8.38 -21.19 43.76
C GLU A 60 -7.63 -20.51 44.91
N THR A 61 -7.69 -19.18 44.97
CA THR A 61 -7.23 -18.41 46.14
C THR A 61 -8.41 -18.19 47.07
N LYS A 62 -8.30 -18.60 48.34
CA LYS A 62 -9.34 -18.40 49.35
C LYS A 62 -8.87 -17.46 50.45
N ASN A 63 -9.75 -16.55 50.84
CA ASN A 63 -9.58 -15.67 52.00
C ASN A 63 -10.88 -15.71 52.83
N ASN A 64 -10.79 -16.07 54.11
CA ASN A 64 -11.95 -16.25 54.99
C ASN A 64 -13.07 -17.13 54.42
N GLY A 65 -12.71 -18.19 53.68
CA GLY A 65 -13.68 -19.11 53.06
C GLY A 65 -14.30 -18.63 51.73
N LEU A 66 -14.05 -17.38 51.32
CA LEU A 66 -14.45 -16.82 50.02
C LEU A 66 -13.34 -17.01 49.00
N SER A 67 -13.70 -17.44 47.79
CA SER A 67 -12.77 -17.43 46.68
C SER A 67 -12.56 -16.02 46.17
N GLU A 68 -11.34 -15.67 45.79
CA GLU A 68 -11.01 -14.36 45.26
C GLU A 68 -10.69 -14.42 43.76
N VAL A 69 -11.31 -13.54 42.98
CA VAL A 69 -11.10 -13.44 41.52
C VAL A 69 -10.85 -11.99 41.13
N LYS A 70 -9.75 -11.72 40.42
CA LYS A 70 -9.43 -10.38 39.91
C LYS A 70 -9.78 -10.25 38.43
N ILE A 71 -10.49 -9.18 38.06
CA ILE A 71 -10.88 -8.87 36.68
C ILE A 71 -10.57 -7.40 36.40
N PRO A 72 -9.30 -7.07 36.09
CA PRO A 72 -8.86 -5.67 36.01
C PRO A 72 -9.35 -4.93 34.76
N ASP A 73 -9.84 -5.66 33.75
CA ASP A 73 -10.19 -5.18 32.42
C ASP A 73 -11.70 -5.01 32.18
N ILE A 74 -12.52 -5.13 33.24
CA ILE A 74 -13.96 -4.86 33.21
C ILE A 74 -14.29 -3.75 34.20
N GLU A 75 -15.16 -2.82 33.81
CA GLU A 75 -15.60 -1.73 34.69
C GLU A 75 -16.72 -2.17 35.67
N PRO A 76 -16.78 -1.59 36.88
CA PRO A 76 -17.81 -1.93 37.87
C PRO A 76 -19.26 -1.79 37.37
N ASP A 77 -19.55 -0.75 36.58
CA ASP A 77 -20.87 -0.49 36.02
C ASP A 77 -21.29 -1.53 34.97
N VAL A 78 -20.32 -2.19 34.34
CA VAL A 78 -20.55 -3.30 33.41
C VAL A 78 -20.72 -4.61 34.18
N PHE A 79 -19.86 -4.87 35.17
CA PHE A 79 -19.89 -6.12 35.93
C PHE A 79 -21.17 -6.29 36.74
N ILE A 80 -21.74 -5.21 37.27
CA ILE A 80 -23.04 -5.30 37.96
C ILE A 80 -24.16 -5.76 37.01
N ILE A 81 -24.13 -5.36 35.74
CA ILE A 81 -25.11 -5.80 34.73
C ILE A 81 -24.93 -7.30 34.42
N ILE A 82 -23.69 -7.78 34.36
CA ILE A 82 -23.38 -9.22 34.23
C ILE A 82 -23.99 -9.99 35.40
N LEU A 83 -23.77 -9.52 36.64
CA LEU A 83 -24.36 -10.15 37.83
C LEU A 83 -25.89 -10.10 37.81
N GLN A 84 -26.50 -8.95 37.49
CA GLN A 84 -27.96 -8.83 37.39
C GLN A 84 -28.51 -9.82 36.37
N PHE A 85 -27.90 -9.91 35.18
CA PHE A 85 -28.32 -10.86 34.16
C PHE A 85 -28.23 -12.31 34.66
N SER A 86 -27.13 -12.67 35.33
CA SER A 86 -26.94 -14.03 35.87
C SER A 86 -28.00 -14.44 36.90
N TYR A 87 -28.60 -13.50 37.63
CA TYR A 87 -29.52 -13.80 38.74
C TYR A 87 -30.98 -13.62 38.33
N VAL A 88 -31.30 -12.50 37.69
CA VAL A 88 -32.69 -12.07 37.50
C VAL A 88 -33.15 -12.15 36.05
N ARG A 89 -32.23 -12.24 35.08
CA ARG A 89 -32.47 -12.23 33.62
C ARG A 89 -33.19 -10.97 33.10
N GLU A 90 -33.38 -9.97 33.95
CA GLU A 90 -33.97 -8.67 33.64
C GLU A 90 -32.91 -7.60 33.89
N ILE A 91 -32.49 -6.94 32.82
CA ILE A 91 -31.46 -5.91 32.87
C ILE A 91 -31.91 -4.70 32.06
N GLU A 92 -31.40 -3.53 32.45
CA GLU A 92 -31.60 -2.30 31.70
C GLU A 92 -30.31 -1.98 30.93
N LEU A 93 -30.37 -2.10 29.61
CA LEU A 93 -29.26 -1.68 28.74
C LEU A 93 -29.38 -0.19 28.43
N LYS A 94 -28.23 0.50 28.51
CA LYS A 94 -28.10 1.92 28.16
C LYS A 94 -27.15 2.05 26.98
N GLU A 95 -27.38 3.04 26.11
CA GLU A 95 -26.50 3.30 24.97
C GLU A 95 -25.02 3.49 25.38
N SER A 96 -24.77 4.09 26.55
CA SER A 96 -23.42 4.34 27.07
C SER A 96 -22.70 3.10 27.62
N THR A 97 -23.41 2.01 27.89
CA THR A 97 -22.85 0.79 28.51
C THR A 97 -22.93 -0.43 27.61
N VAL A 98 -23.90 -0.50 26.69
CA VAL A 98 -24.24 -1.72 25.95
C VAL A 98 -23.07 -2.34 25.16
N ILE A 99 -22.19 -1.55 24.54
CA ILE A 99 -21.01 -2.10 23.83
C ILE A 99 -20.04 -2.76 24.82
N ARG A 100 -19.83 -2.15 25.99
CA ARG A 100 -18.96 -2.73 27.04
C ARG A 100 -19.57 -3.98 27.64
N VAL A 101 -20.90 -3.99 27.84
CA VAL A 101 -21.65 -5.18 28.27
C VAL A 101 -21.57 -6.30 27.23
N LEU A 102 -21.71 -5.98 25.95
CA LEU A 102 -21.59 -6.94 24.85
C LEU A 102 -20.21 -7.62 24.85
N ARG A 103 -19.14 -6.84 24.97
CA ARG A 103 -17.76 -7.37 25.05
C ARG A 103 -17.53 -8.21 26.30
N ALA A 104 -18.11 -7.81 27.44
CA ALA A 104 -18.05 -8.59 28.67
C ALA A 104 -18.82 -9.91 28.54
N ALA A 105 -20.00 -9.89 27.91
CA ALA A 105 -20.80 -11.08 27.64
C ALA A 105 -20.06 -12.06 26.73
N ASP A 106 -19.39 -11.58 25.69
CA ASP A 106 -18.53 -12.38 24.82
C ASP A 106 -17.35 -12.99 25.60
N LYS A 107 -16.62 -12.17 26.37
CA LYS A 107 -15.51 -12.63 27.23
C LYS A 107 -15.95 -13.72 28.20
N PHE A 108 -17.14 -13.57 28.78
CA PHE A 108 -17.68 -14.51 29.75
C PHE A 108 -18.51 -15.62 29.11
N LEU A 109 -18.53 -15.76 27.77
CA LEU A 109 -19.28 -16.78 27.04
C LEU A 109 -20.77 -16.83 27.44
N MET A 110 -21.40 -15.66 27.56
CA MET A 110 -22.80 -15.48 27.91
C MET A 110 -23.64 -15.17 26.66
N GLU A 111 -23.89 -16.19 25.84
CA GLU A 111 -24.50 -16.05 24.50
C GLU A 111 -25.88 -15.38 24.52
N GLU A 112 -26.73 -15.69 25.49
CA GLU A 112 -28.07 -15.08 25.60
C GLU A 112 -27.99 -13.56 25.86
N LEU A 113 -27.05 -13.13 26.72
CA LEU A 113 -26.83 -11.71 26.99
C LEU A 113 -26.22 -11.01 25.78
N LYS A 114 -25.31 -11.70 25.08
CA LYS A 114 -24.67 -11.21 23.87
C LYS A 114 -25.73 -10.96 22.77
N GLU A 115 -26.64 -11.91 22.55
CA GLU A 115 -27.74 -11.75 21.59
C GLU A 115 -28.67 -10.60 21.99
N TYR A 116 -29.02 -10.49 23.28
CA TYR A 116 -29.83 -9.38 23.77
C TYR A 116 -29.18 -8.01 23.54
N CYS A 117 -27.86 -7.91 23.73
CA CYS A 117 -27.11 -6.69 23.41
C CYS A 117 -27.11 -6.39 21.91
N PHE A 118 -26.98 -7.41 21.05
CA PHE A 118 -27.04 -7.25 19.60
C PHE A 118 -28.40 -6.74 19.13
N GLU A 119 -29.50 -7.33 19.62
CA GLU A 119 -30.86 -6.88 19.31
C GLU A 119 -31.07 -5.43 19.75
N TYR A 120 -30.64 -5.06 20.96
CA TYR A 120 -30.72 -3.69 21.45
C TYR A 120 -29.98 -2.71 20.53
N LEU A 121 -28.75 -3.05 20.12
CA LEU A 121 -27.93 -2.19 19.26
C LEU A 121 -28.55 -2.00 17.87
N VAL A 122 -29.07 -3.07 17.26
CA VAL A 122 -29.73 -3.03 15.96
C VAL A 122 -31.03 -2.21 16.02
N ASN A 123 -31.84 -2.40 17.06
CA ASN A 123 -33.11 -1.70 17.21
C ASN A 123 -32.94 -0.19 17.45
N ASN A 124 -31.77 0.23 17.96
CA ASN A 124 -31.44 1.62 18.25
C ASN A 124 -30.41 2.21 17.28
N LEU A 125 -30.32 1.67 16.05
CA LEU A 125 -29.44 2.21 15.01
C LEU A 125 -29.83 3.65 14.64
N ASN A 126 -28.83 4.52 14.65
CA ASN A 126 -28.92 5.90 14.21
C ASN A 126 -27.64 6.32 13.46
N LYS A 127 -27.65 7.52 12.88
CA LYS A 127 -26.51 8.01 12.07
C LYS A 127 -25.21 8.18 12.86
N ASN A 128 -25.29 8.34 14.19
CA ASN A 128 -24.13 8.60 15.04
C ASN A 128 -23.48 7.30 15.56
N ASN A 129 -24.26 6.24 15.76
CA ASN A 129 -23.79 4.98 16.35
C ASN A 129 -23.56 3.85 15.34
N VAL A 130 -24.15 3.91 14.14
CA VAL A 130 -24.15 2.78 13.20
C VAL A 130 -22.75 2.35 12.76
N LEU A 131 -21.81 3.29 12.60
CA LEU A 131 -20.45 2.96 12.18
C LEU A 131 -19.67 2.21 13.27
N SER A 132 -19.81 2.63 14.53
CA SER A 132 -19.20 1.91 15.66
C SER A 132 -19.86 0.55 15.88
N ILE A 133 -21.19 0.45 15.72
CA ILE A 133 -21.90 -0.82 15.85
C ILE A 133 -21.50 -1.78 14.74
N CYS A 134 -21.38 -1.30 13.49
CA CYS A 134 -20.86 -2.08 12.37
C CYS A 134 -19.46 -2.66 12.67
N GLN A 135 -18.59 -1.87 13.30
CA GLN A 135 -17.28 -2.34 13.72
C GLN A 135 -17.37 -3.49 14.74
N GLU A 136 -18.21 -3.36 15.77
CA GLU A 136 -18.39 -4.44 16.75
C GLU A 136 -18.94 -5.72 16.11
N MET A 137 -19.85 -5.63 15.13
CA MET A 137 -20.36 -6.81 14.42
C MET A 137 -19.26 -7.54 13.62
N ILE A 138 -18.31 -6.79 13.05
CA ILE A 138 -17.16 -7.36 12.34
C ILE A 138 -16.20 -8.02 13.34
N ASP A 139 -15.85 -7.29 14.41
CA ASP A 139 -14.88 -7.76 15.41
C ASP A 139 -15.38 -9.05 16.11
N MET A 140 -16.69 -9.20 16.30
CA MET A 140 -17.32 -10.38 16.90
C MET A 140 -17.79 -11.43 15.89
N ASN A 141 -17.47 -11.27 14.60
CA ASN A 141 -17.87 -12.16 13.50
C ASN A 141 -19.39 -12.45 13.44
N ASN A 142 -20.23 -11.46 13.76
CA ASN A 142 -21.68 -11.61 13.73
C ASN A 142 -22.27 -11.19 12.38
N GLN A 143 -22.40 -12.14 11.45
CA GLN A 143 -22.81 -11.88 10.07
C GLN A 143 -24.28 -11.46 9.91
N SER A 144 -25.19 -11.96 10.76
CA SER A 144 -26.62 -11.64 10.68
C SER A 144 -26.87 -10.17 10.98
N GLN A 145 -26.35 -9.67 12.09
CA GLN A 145 -26.50 -8.28 12.51
C GLN A 145 -25.60 -7.35 11.68
N LEU A 146 -24.44 -7.82 11.20
CA LEU A 146 -23.62 -7.08 10.24
C LEU A 146 -24.40 -6.74 8.95
N THR A 147 -25.20 -7.68 8.45
CA THR A 147 -26.02 -7.45 7.25
C THR A 147 -27.02 -6.31 7.46
N GLN A 148 -27.64 -6.26 8.65
CA GLN A 148 -28.61 -5.22 8.98
C GLN A 148 -27.94 -3.84 9.14
N THR A 149 -26.77 -3.78 9.79
CA THR A 149 -26.01 -2.53 9.94
C THR A 149 -25.49 -2.00 8.60
N LEU A 150 -24.96 -2.85 7.72
CA LEU A 150 -24.52 -2.46 6.37
C LEU A 150 -25.69 -2.01 5.49
N ARG A 151 -26.87 -2.63 5.64
CA ARG A 151 -28.09 -2.19 4.95
C ARG A 151 -28.50 -0.78 5.41
N TYR A 152 -28.44 -0.52 6.72
CA TYR A 152 -28.71 0.82 7.26
C TYR A 152 -27.73 1.86 6.67
N ILE A 153 -26.42 1.55 6.64
CA ILE A 153 -25.40 2.44 6.06
C ILE A 153 -25.65 2.71 4.57
N SER A 154 -25.96 1.65 3.80
CA SER A 154 -26.12 1.76 2.35
C SER A 154 -27.36 2.57 1.96
N THR A 155 -28.44 2.49 2.75
CA THR A 155 -29.73 3.14 2.45
C THR A 155 -29.86 4.57 2.99
N ARG A 156 -28.87 5.08 3.74
CA ARG A 156 -28.95 6.38 4.42
C ARG A 156 -27.71 7.23 4.17
N ARG A 157 -27.81 8.14 3.20
CA ARG A 157 -26.72 9.03 2.78
C ARG A 157 -26.17 9.90 3.91
N GLU A 158 -26.99 10.26 4.89
CA GLU A 158 -26.59 11.11 6.02
C GLU A 158 -25.46 10.51 6.87
N VAL A 159 -25.33 9.18 6.89
CA VAL A 159 -24.27 8.49 7.63
C VAL A 159 -22.90 8.85 7.05
N LEU A 160 -22.73 8.66 5.74
CA LEU A 160 -21.45 8.89 5.06
C LEU A 160 -21.25 10.36 4.65
N ASN A 161 -22.31 11.17 4.66
CA ASN A 161 -22.20 12.63 4.49
C ASN A 161 -21.72 13.36 5.75
N THR A 162 -21.75 12.71 6.91
CA THR A 162 -21.30 13.32 8.16
C THR A 162 -19.79 13.54 8.13
N PRO A 163 -19.28 14.78 8.31
CA PRO A 163 -17.85 15.05 8.36
C PRO A 163 -17.17 14.25 9.47
N ASN A 164 -15.93 13.83 9.24
CA ASN A 164 -15.11 13.05 10.17
C ASN A 164 -15.69 11.70 10.58
N CYS A 165 -16.71 11.18 9.89
CA CYS A 165 -17.38 9.92 10.26
C CYS A 165 -16.43 8.71 10.31
N PHE A 166 -15.33 8.73 9.54
CA PHE A 166 -14.32 7.68 9.53
C PHE A 166 -13.14 7.90 10.50
N VAL A 167 -13.05 9.01 11.23
CA VAL A 167 -11.87 9.32 12.07
C VAL A 167 -11.61 8.23 13.12
N ASN A 168 -12.66 7.74 13.79
CA ASN A 168 -12.55 6.74 14.87
C ASN A 168 -12.90 5.31 14.45
N ILE A 169 -13.09 5.06 13.15
CA ILE A 169 -13.49 3.74 12.64
C ILE A 169 -12.25 2.97 12.19
N ASN A 170 -12.18 1.67 12.45
CA ASN A 170 -11.03 0.85 12.09
C ASN A 170 -10.96 0.60 10.56
N HIS A 171 -9.77 0.22 10.08
CA HIS A 171 -9.51 0.02 8.64
C HIS A 171 -10.43 -1.03 8.00
N GLN A 172 -10.60 -2.17 8.66
CA GLN A 172 -11.40 -3.30 8.15
C GLN A 172 -12.89 -2.94 8.01
N THR A 173 -13.43 -2.17 8.94
CA THR A 173 -14.82 -1.69 8.87
C THR A 173 -15.03 -0.78 7.68
N ILE A 174 -14.09 0.15 7.44
CA ILE A 174 -14.18 1.05 6.29
C ILE A 174 -14.09 0.24 4.99
N LEU A 175 -13.14 -0.69 4.87
CA LEU A 175 -13.06 -1.58 3.69
C LEU A 175 -14.38 -2.32 3.45
N ARG A 176 -14.98 -2.87 4.51
CA ARG A 176 -16.25 -3.60 4.41
C ARG A 176 -17.39 -2.71 3.92
N ILE A 177 -17.43 -1.46 4.35
CA ILE A 177 -18.38 -0.45 3.88
C ILE A 177 -18.12 -0.12 2.41
N LEU A 178 -16.86 0.10 2.00
CA LEU A 178 -16.49 0.43 0.62
C LEU A 178 -16.79 -0.69 -0.38
N ASP A 179 -16.81 -1.95 0.06
CA ASP A 179 -17.21 -3.10 -0.76
C ASP A 179 -18.74 -3.16 -1.01
N CYS A 180 -19.55 -2.33 -0.33
CA CYS A 180 -20.99 -2.23 -0.61
C CYS A 180 -21.25 -1.54 -1.95
N LYS A 181 -21.92 -2.23 -2.87
CA LYS A 181 -22.21 -1.71 -4.22
C LYS A 181 -23.30 -0.63 -4.25
N GLU A 182 -24.11 -0.54 -3.22
CA GLU A 182 -25.33 0.28 -3.18
C GLU A 182 -25.22 1.47 -2.21
N LEU A 183 -24.01 1.95 -1.94
CA LEU A 183 -23.82 3.14 -1.11
C LEU A 183 -24.49 4.37 -1.76
N LEU A 184 -25.42 5.00 -1.04
CA LEU A 184 -26.08 6.25 -1.45
C LEU A 184 -25.24 7.48 -1.08
N VAL A 185 -23.95 7.51 -1.44
CA VAL A 185 -23.06 8.66 -1.25
C VAL A 185 -22.25 8.87 -2.52
N ASN A 186 -21.97 10.12 -2.89
CA ASN A 186 -21.12 10.37 -4.05
C ASN A 186 -19.64 10.08 -3.71
N GLU A 187 -18.88 9.69 -4.72
CA GLU A 187 -17.49 9.27 -4.54
C GLU A 187 -16.60 10.42 -4.05
N ILE A 188 -16.92 11.66 -4.41
CA ILE A 188 -16.21 12.85 -3.91
C ILE A 188 -16.36 12.99 -2.40
N GLN A 189 -17.57 12.87 -1.88
CA GLN A 189 -17.85 12.98 -0.45
C GLN A 189 -17.15 11.85 0.29
N LEU A 190 -17.21 10.63 -0.24
CA LEU A 190 -16.53 9.48 0.32
C LEU A 190 -15.00 9.68 0.36
N PHE A 191 -14.43 10.22 -0.71
CA PHE A 191 -13.02 10.61 -0.78
C PHE A 191 -12.68 11.67 0.27
N GLN A 192 -13.50 12.72 0.40
CA GLN A 192 -13.33 13.76 1.41
C GLN A 192 -13.34 13.18 2.84
N ARG A 193 -14.25 12.26 3.16
CA ARG A 193 -14.32 11.60 4.48
C ARG A 193 -13.04 10.80 4.78
N LEU A 194 -12.48 10.12 3.78
CA LEU A 194 -11.22 9.38 3.93
C LEU A 194 -10.03 10.33 4.10
N LEU A 195 -9.99 11.46 3.39
CA LEU A 195 -8.96 12.47 3.59
C LEU A 195 -9.02 13.11 4.98
N GLU A 196 -10.21 13.40 5.50
CA GLU A 196 -10.42 13.90 6.86
C GLU A 196 -9.83 12.93 7.89
N ARG A 197 -10.08 11.62 7.72
CA ARG A 197 -9.46 10.57 8.54
C ARG A 197 -7.94 10.60 8.48
N ILE A 198 -7.34 10.68 7.30
CA ILE A 198 -5.87 10.72 7.15
C ILE A 198 -5.29 11.94 7.86
N LYS A 199 -5.84 13.13 7.59
CA LYS A 199 -5.43 14.39 8.23
C LYS A 199 -5.53 14.32 9.76
N SER A 200 -6.53 13.62 10.30
CA SER A 200 -6.70 13.46 11.76
C SER A 200 -5.59 12.60 12.40
N LYS A 201 -5.15 11.54 11.72
CA LYS A 201 -4.04 10.68 12.16
C LYS A 201 -2.72 11.44 12.16
N ASP A 202 -2.44 12.21 11.10
CA ASP A 202 -1.24 13.04 10.99
C ASP A 202 -1.11 14.04 12.13
N ASN A 203 -2.20 14.76 12.43
CA ASN A 203 -2.23 15.72 13.53
C ASN A 203 -2.00 15.05 14.89
N THR A 204 -2.47 13.82 15.06
CA THR A 204 -2.26 13.03 16.28
C THR A 204 -0.81 12.58 16.40
N ILE A 205 -0.19 12.12 15.31
CA ILE A 205 1.23 11.73 15.24
C ILE A 205 2.14 12.94 15.51
N ARG A 206 1.85 14.10 14.90
CA ARG A 206 2.58 15.35 15.14
C ARG A 206 2.45 15.78 16.61
N ARG A 207 1.26 15.80 17.21
CA ARG A 207 1.09 16.13 18.64
C ARG A 207 1.85 15.16 19.55
N ASN A 208 1.86 13.87 19.24
CA ASN A 208 2.57 12.86 20.03
C ASN A 208 4.10 12.98 19.92
N SER A 209 4.63 13.33 18.75
CA SER A 209 6.07 13.58 18.56
C SER A 209 6.52 14.88 19.24
N PHE A 210 5.72 15.94 19.18
CA PHE A 210 5.94 17.18 19.95
C PHE A 210 5.94 16.93 21.47
N ASN A 211 4.98 16.16 21.99
CA ASN A 211 4.92 15.81 23.42
C ASN A 211 6.10 14.90 23.86
N LYS A 212 6.57 13.99 23.00
CA LYS A 212 7.79 13.20 23.25
C LYS A 212 9.05 14.07 23.29
N LYS A 213 9.18 15.04 22.36
CA LYS A 213 10.31 16.00 22.36
C LYS A 213 10.28 16.88 23.62
N LYS A 214 9.12 17.33 24.09
CA LYS A 214 8.97 18.11 25.32
C LYS A 214 9.41 17.33 26.57
N LYS A 215 8.94 16.08 26.74
CA LYS A 215 9.39 15.18 27.83
C LYS A 215 10.88 14.80 27.72
N GLY A 216 11.42 14.70 26.50
CA GLY A 216 12.84 14.45 26.25
C GLY A 216 13.73 15.64 26.61
N ASN A 217 13.27 16.85 26.32
CA ASN A 217 13.97 18.09 26.65
C ASN A 217 13.93 18.36 28.16
N GLU A 218 12.82 18.11 28.85
CA GLU A 218 12.77 18.17 30.32
C GLU A 218 13.75 17.18 30.99
N LYS A 219 13.85 15.95 30.47
CA LYS A 219 14.83 14.96 30.95
C LYS A 219 16.28 15.34 30.64
N LYS A 220 16.56 15.95 29.48
CA LYS A 220 17.90 16.48 29.13
C LYS A 220 18.28 17.69 29.98
N MET A 221 17.34 18.57 30.28
CA MET A 221 17.55 19.75 31.12
C MET A 221 17.86 19.34 32.57
N ASN A 222 17.17 18.33 33.10
CA ASN A 222 17.49 17.75 34.41
C ASN A 222 18.83 16.98 34.43
N LYS A 223 19.20 16.29 33.34
CA LYS A 223 20.54 15.66 33.21
C LYS A 223 21.68 16.67 33.09
N ASN A 224 21.47 17.80 32.41
CA ASN A 224 22.47 18.86 32.30
C ASN A 224 22.63 19.64 33.61
N LYS A 225 21.55 19.87 34.36
CA LYS A 225 21.66 20.39 35.74
C LYS A 225 22.50 19.46 36.63
N ASN A 226 22.30 18.14 36.56
CA ASN A 226 23.09 17.18 37.34
C ASN A 226 24.55 17.01 36.84
N LYS A 227 24.81 17.16 35.53
CA LYS A 227 26.19 17.14 34.98
C LYS A 227 26.97 18.41 35.30
N ASN A 228 26.34 19.58 35.31
CA ASN A 228 27.00 20.83 35.72
C ASN A 228 27.31 20.84 37.22
N LYS A 229 26.47 20.20 38.06
CA LYS A 229 26.80 19.97 39.48
C LYS A 229 28.07 19.13 39.65
N LYS A 230 28.20 18.01 38.91
CA LYS A 230 29.39 17.14 38.95
C LYS A 230 30.64 17.72 38.29
N LYS A 231 30.51 18.62 37.30
CA LYS A 231 31.66 19.30 36.68
C LYS A 231 32.23 20.42 37.55
N ASN A 232 31.39 21.08 38.36
CA ASN A 232 31.87 22.05 39.35
C ASN A 232 32.55 21.38 40.56
N GLU A 233 32.14 20.15 40.92
CA GLU A 233 32.83 19.38 41.97
C GLU A 233 34.21 18.85 41.55
N ASN A 234 34.44 18.59 40.26
CA ASN A 234 35.72 18.06 39.75
C ASN A 234 36.73 19.12 39.25
N LYS A 235 36.35 20.39 39.16
CA LYS A 235 37.28 21.50 38.87
C LYS A 235 37.93 22.12 40.12
N ASN A 236 37.44 21.79 41.32
CA ASN A 236 37.98 22.27 42.61
C ASN A 236 39.00 21.31 43.26
N LYS A 237 39.63 20.39 42.51
CA LYS A 237 40.49 19.35 43.11
C LYS A 237 41.88 19.15 42.51
N ASN A 238 42.39 20.05 41.66
CA ASN A 238 43.82 20.05 41.29
C ASN A 238 44.29 21.43 40.79
N LYS A 239 44.68 22.30 41.72
CA LYS A 239 45.74 23.33 41.61
C LYS A 239 45.89 24.08 42.95
N ASN A 240 46.77 23.55 43.81
CA ASN A 240 47.69 24.28 44.69
C ASN A 240 49.02 24.33 43.91
N GLU A 241 49.96 25.28 43.96
CA GLU A 241 50.35 26.40 44.81
C GLU A 241 51.14 27.38 43.92
N ASN A 242 50.93 28.69 44.05
CA ASN A 242 51.97 29.73 44.01
C ASN A 242 51.31 31.10 44.21
N GLU A 243 51.83 31.81 45.22
CA GLU A 243 51.37 33.09 45.74
C GLU A 243 51.81 34.26 44.86
N ASN A 244 50.98 35.30 44.86
CA ASN A 244 51.14 36.65 44.28
C ASN A 244 51.18 36.78 42.75
N GLU A 245 50.35 37.73 42.28
CA GLU A 245 49.92 38.07 40.91
C GLU A 245 48.79 37.21 40.31
N ASN A 246 47.74 37.94 39.86
CA ASN A 246 46.51 37.55 39.15
C ASN A 246 45.20 37.36 39.93
N GLU A 247 44.15 37.88 39.27
CA GLU A 247 42.71 37.61 39.35
C GLU A 247 41.83 38.47 40.28
N ASN A 248 41.20 39.43 39.59
CA ASN A 248 40.02 40.19 39.94
C ASN A 248 38.73 39.35 39.89
N GLU A 249 37.71 39.92 40.55
CA GLU A 249 36.28 39.84 40.22
C GLU A 249 35.53 38.53 40.56
N LYS A 250 34.71 38.62 41.61
CA LYS A 250 33.23 38.57 41.47
C LYS A 250 32.55 38.84 42.80
N GLU A 251 31.95 40.01 42.91
CA GLU A 251 30.75 40.22 43.72
C GLU A 251 30.03 41.45 43.17
N SER A 252 28.98 41.22 42.37
CA SER A 252 27.73 41.99 42.39
C SER A 252 26.87 41.73 41.16
N GLU A 253 25.60 41.41 41.43
CA GLU A 253 24.43 41.77 40.62
C GLU A 253 24.00 40.89 39.43
N ASN A 254 23.26 39.84 39.80
CA ASN A 254 22.00 39.54 39.13
C ASN A 254 20.95 40.59 39.56
N GLN A 255 20.49 41.44 38.65
CA GLN A 255 19.10 41.95 38.55
C GLN A 255 19.05 43.09 37.53
N GLN A 256 18.06 43.01 36.61
CA GLN A 256 17.47 44.06 35.75
C GLN A 256 17.21 43.46 34.36
N VAL A 257 16.03 43.52 33.72
CA VAL A 257 14.71 44.08 34.02
C VAL A 257 13.73 43.30 33.13
N LYS A 258 12.62 42.85 33.73
CA LYS A 258 11.36 42.57 33.05
C LYS A 258 10.57 43.88 32.97
N GLU A 259 9.72 43.97 31.95
CA GLU A 259 8.56 44.87 31.84
C GLU A 259 8.81 46.29 31.32
N LYS A 260 8.26 46.51 30.12
CA LYS A 260 7.62 47.70 29.53
C LYS A 260 7.37 47.30 28.06
N ASP A 261 6.20 47.34 27.45
CA ASP A 261 4.91 47.89 27.82
C ASP A 261 3.83 47.16 27.00
N GLU A 262 2.66 46.98 27.61
CA GLU A 262 1.41 46.69 26.92
C GLU A 262 0.96 47.89 26.06
N ASN A 263 0.15 47.57 25.05
CA ASN A 263 -0.81 48.43 24.37
C ASN A 263 -0.28 49.55 23.45
N LYS A 264 -0.37 49.29 22.13
CA LYS A 264 -1.21 50.10 21.24
C LYS A 264 -1.50 49.42 19.89
N ASN A 265 -2.79 49.46 19.56
CA ASN A 265 -3.42 49.42 18.24
C ASN A 265 -3.62 48.09 17.48
N TYR A 266 -4.88 47.65 17.57
CA TYR A 266 -5.68 47.14 16.45
C TYR A 266 -5.31 47.79 15.10
N GLY A 267 -5.00 46.95 14.13
CA GLY A 267 -4.90 47.31 12.72
C GLY A 267 -4.85 46.05 11.88
N LYS A 268 -5.95 45.76 11.17
CA LYS A 268 -6.01 44.74 10.12
C LYS A 268 -4.79 44.86 9.22
N ASN A 269 -4.00 43.81 9.10
CA ASN A 269 -3.31 43.49 7.86
C ASN A 269 -3.13 41.98 7.76
N THR A 270 -3.76 41.43 6.74
CA THR A 270 -3.50 40.11 6.18
C THR A 270 -2.04 40.05 5.73
N ASN A 271 -1.15 39.65 6.63
CA ASN A 271 0.19 39.25 6.23
C ASN A 271 0.14 37.77 5.85
N SER A 272 -0.03 37.54 4.55
CA SER A 272 0.51 36.36 3.88
C SER A 272 2.01 36.30 4.15
N ILE A 273 2.40 35.54 5.18
CA ILE A 273 3.80 35.22 5.40
C ILE A 273 4.09 34.01 4.52
N TRP A 274 4.76 34.27 3.39
CA TRP A 274 5.47 33.23 2.67
C TRP A 274 6.62 32.76 3.56
N PHE A 275 6.46 31.60 4.17
CA PHE A 275 7.57 30.92 4.83
C PHE A 275 8.31 30.12 3.77
N ASP A 276 9.57 30.47 3.56
CA ASP A 276 10.54 29.74 2.74
C ASP A 276 10.69 28.33 3.35
N THR A 277 9.99 27.35 2.75
CA THR A 277 9.75 26.02 3.32
C THR A 277 10.98 25.11 3.32
N ASP A 278 12.07 25.52 2.69
CA ASP A 278 13.21 24.65 2.44
C ASP A 278 14.10 24.46 3.68
N GLN A 279 14.12 25.41 4.62
CA GLN A 279 15.04 25.37 5.76
C GLN A 279 14.48 24.61 6.98
N TYR A 280 13.16 24.46 7.10
CA TYR A 280 12.52 23.83 8.27
C TYR A 280 12.25 22.32 8.08
N LEU A 281 12.31 21.82 6.83
CA LEU A 281 12.13 20.40 6.53
C LEU A 281 13.38 19.57 6.85
N GLU A 282 14.58 20.13 6.74
CA GLU A 282 15.83 19.40 7.03
C GLU A 282 15.99 19.09 8.53
N GLU A 283 15.58 20.00 9.43
CA GLU A 283 15.70 19.78 10.88
C GLU A 283 14.65 18.81 11.46
N LEU A 284 13.55 18.53 10.74
CA LEU A 284 12.52 17.59 11.19
C LEU A 284 12.76 16.14 10.72
N LEU A 285 13.58 15.95 9.68
CA LEU A 285 13.78 14.66 8.98
C LEU A 285 14.99 13.85 9.46
N GLU A 286 15.83 14.40 10.35
CA GLU A 286 16.87 13.61 11.01
C GLU A 286 16.26 12.68 12.08
N GLY A 287 16.10 11.40 11.71
CA GLY A 287 16.05 10.30 12.67
C GLY A 287 14.70 9.61 12.92
N ILE A 288 13.70 9.75 12.03
CA ILE A 288 12.42 9.02 12.17
C ILE A 288 12.13 8.18 10.90
N PRO A 289 11.96 6.84 11.02
CA PRO A 289 11.77 5.96 9.88
C PRO A 289 10.28 5.81 9.55
N PHE A 290 9.68 6.76 8.82
CA PHE A 290 8.37 6.53 8.21
C PHE A 290 8.36 6.97 6.73
N LYS A 291 7.73 6.12 5.92
CA LYS A 291 7.66 6.19 4.46
C LYS A 291 6.34 6.88 4.06
N PHE A 292 6.36 8.16 3.69
CA PHE A 292 5.16 8.94 3.34
C PHE A 292 4.86 8.96 1.82
N THR A 293 3.59 9.06 1.44
CA THR A 293 3.11 9.29 0.05
C THR A 293 2.28 10.57 -0.01
N LEU A 294 2.64 11.55 -0.84
CA LEU A 294 1.91 12.82 -0.94
C LEU A 294 0.86 12.77 -2.06
N VAL A 295 -0.38 13.16 -1.78
CA VAL A 295 -1.48 13.26 -2.76
C VAL A 295 -1.91 14.73 -2.92
N ARG A 296 -1.93 15.23 -4.16
CA ARG A 296 -2.45 16.57 -4.51
C ARG A 296 -3.97 16.51 -4.64
N CYS A 297 -4.67 17.33 -3.87
CA CYS A 297 -6.13 17.42 -3.87
C CYS A 297 -6.63 18.59 -4.75
N LEU A 298 -7.93 18.61 -5.06
CA LEU A 298 -8.66 19.54 -5.95
C LEU A 298 -8.51 21.05 -5.63
N LYS A 299 -7.83 21.42 -4.55
CA LYS A 299 -7.59 22.81 -4.11
C LYS A 299 -6.09 23.15 -3.93
N ASP A 300 -5.21 22.45 -4.64
CA ASP A 300 -3.74 22.58 -4.53
C ASP A 300 -3.15 22.25 -3.15
N GLU A 301 -3.93 21.64 -2.26
CA GLU A 301 -3.44 21.10 -0.99
C GLU A 301 -2.78 19.74 -1.19
N TRP A 302 -1.57 19.58 -0.67
CA TRP A 302 -0.88 18.30 -0.56
C TRP A 302 -1.22 17.63 0.77
N ILE A 303 -1.60 16.35 0.71
CA ILE A 303 -1.90 15.54 1.90
C ILE A 303 -0.85 14.44 2.01
N GLU A 304 -0.22 14.37 3.17
CA GLU A 304 0.78 13.37 3.52
C GLU A 304 0.05 12.08 3.94
N ILE A 305 0.19 11.02 3.17
CA ILE A 305 -0.33 9.69 3.52
C ILE A 305 0.79 8.94 4.23
N ILE A 306 0.59 8.71 5.52
CA ILE A 306 1.57 8.08 6.41
C ILE A 306 1.47 6.55 6.40
N ASP A 307 0.29 5.99 6.08
CA ASP A 307 -0.01 4.56 6.21
C ASP A 307 -0.46 3.92 4.89
N LYS A 308 0.08 2.73 4.60
CA LYS A 308 -0.31 1.88 3.46
C LYS A 308 -1.78 1.45 3.55
N SER A 309 -2.33 1.30 4.74
CA SER A 309 -3.76 1.01 4.91
C SER A 309 -4.62 2.15 4.37
N ASP A 310 -4.21 3.40 4.58
CA ASP A 310 -5.00 4.55 4.15
C ASP A 310 -4.99 4.71 2.62
N LEU A 311 -3.88 4.33 1.97
CA LEU A 311 -3.82 4.23 0.50
C LEU A 311 -4.79 3.18 -0.05
N GLU A 312 -4.92 2.02 0.60
CA GLU A 312 -5.87 0.97 0.21
C GLU A 312 -7.32 1.45 0.27
N LEU A 313 -7.70 2.26 1.27
CA LEU A 313 -9.04 2.81 1.38
C LEU A 313 -9.39 3.78 0.24
N LEU A 314 -8.49 4.71 -0.07
CA LEU A 314 -8.71 5.72 -1.12
C LEU A 314 -8.92 5.11 -2.51
N THR A 315 -8.32 3.95 -2.68
CA THR A 315 -8.13 3.29 -3.95
C THR A 315 -9.29 2.28 -4.17
N LYS A 316 -9.96 1.87 -3.09
CA LYS A 316 -11.23 1.12 -3.09
C LYS A 316 -12.47 1.93 -3.48
N ILE A 317 -12.38 3.26 -3.61
CA ILE A 317 -13.51 4.09 -4.05
C ILE A 317 -13.90 3.75 -5.48
N GLN A 318 -15.19 3.50 -5.72
CA GLN A 318 -15.72 3.13 -7.04
C GLN A 318 -15.98 4.37 -7.92
N TRP A 319 -14.93 5.03 -8.43
CA TRP A 319 -15.01 6.25 -9.25
C TRP A 319 -15.86 6.16 -10.55
N THR A 320 -16.37 4.97 -10.89
CA THR A 320 -17.10 4.70 -12.13
C THR A 320 -18.46 5.40 -12.24
N ARG A 321 -19.13 5.76 -11.13
CA ARG A 321 -20.39 6.53 -11.17
C ARG A 321 -20.12 8.03 -11.36
N PHE A 322 -19.18 8.59 -10.60
CA PHE A 322 -18.74 9.98 -10.75
C PHE A 322 -18.33 10.35 -12.19
N LEU A 323 -17.57 9.47 -12.86
CA LEU A 323 -17.12 9.65 -14.24
C LEU A 323 -18.26 9.56 -15.28
N LYS A 324 -19.39 8.92 -14.95
CA LYS A 324 -20.57 8.83 -15.82
C LYS A 324 -21.49 10.04 -15.73
N GLU A 325 -21.57 10.67 -14.56
CA GLU A 325 -22.51 11.78 -14.30
C GLU A 325 -21.95 13.16 -14.68
N ASN A 326 -20.62 13.31 -14.78
CA ASN A 326 -19.97 14.59 -15.07
C ASN A 326 -19.15 14.53 -16.37
N HIS A 327 -19.75 14.91 -17.50
CA HIS A 327 -19.11 14.97 -18.83
C HIS A 327 -18.06 16.10 -19.00
N GLN A 328 -17.72 16.84 -17.94
CA GLN A 328 -16.87 18.05 -18.02
C GLN A 328 -15.69 18.10 -17.03
N PHE A 329 -15.40 17.03 -16.30
CA PHE A 329 -14.24 17.03 -15.41
C PHE A 329 -12.99 16.46 -16.10
N VAL A 330 -12.11 17.38 -16.51
CA VAL A 330 -10.70 17.10 -16.74
C VAL A 330 -10.04 16.99 -15.36
N LEU A 331 -9.66 15.78 -14.96
CA LEU A 331 -8.71 15.61 -13.86
C LEU A 331 -7.33 16.01 -14.43
N ASP A 332 -6.98 17.29 -14.29
CA ASP A 332 -5.64 17.77 -14.62
C ASP A 332 -4.66 17.25 -13.55
N THR A 333 -4.25 16.00 -13.71
CA THR A 333 -3.20 15.40 -12.91
C THR A 333 -1.85 15.84 -13.49
N GLN A 334 -1.42 17.06 -13.18
CA GLN A 334 0.00 17.40 -13.19
C GLN A 334 0.69 16.67 -12.03
N ILE A 335 0.97 15.38 -12.22
CA ILE A 335 1.78 14.57 -11.31
C ILE A 335 3.25 14.74 -11.72
N PHE A 336 4.01 15.33 -10.81
CA PHE A 336 5.45 15.51 -10.91
C PHE A 336 6.19 14.18 -11.17
N ASN A 337 6.99 14.19 -12.23
CA ASN A 337 8.25 13.47 -12.48
C ASN A 337 8.58 12.21 -11.64
N LYS A 338 8.12 11.07 -12.18
CA LYS A 338 8.39 9.62 -12.02
C LYS A 338 9.56 9.10 -11.14
N LYS A 339 10.70 9.78 -11.02
CA LYS A 339 11.94 9.14 -10.55
C LYS A 339 12.09 8.93 -9.03
N LYS A 340 11.24 9.53 -8.19
CA LYS A 340 11.30 9.39 -6.71
C LYS A 340 10.17 8.53 -6.10
N ILE A 341 9.06 8.32 -6.81
CA ILE A 341 7.97 7.44 -6.36
C ILE A 341 8.26 5.95 -6.67
N GLU A 342 9.03 5.67 -7.73
CA GLU A 342 9.41 4.30 -8.14
C GLU A 342 10.26 3.53 -7.12
N GLN A 343 10.85 4.18 -6.11
CA GLN A 343 11.53 3.48 -5.00
C GLN A 343 10.60 3.11 -3.84
N TYR A 344 9.34 3.56 -3.86
CA TYR A 344 8.39 3.36 -2.76
C TYR A 344 7.26 2.38 -3.07
N LEU A 345 6.91 2.18 -4.35
CA LEU A 345 5.76 1.35 -4.77
C LEU A 345 6.03 -0.16 -4.97
N ASN A 346 7.21 -0.68 -4.62
CA ASN A 346 7.52 -2.11 -4.72
C ASN A 346 6.72 -3.04 -3.76
N PHE A 347 5.63 -2.59 -3.12
CA PHE A 347 4.91 -3.38 -2.11
C PHE A 347 3.37 -3.32 -2.14
N THR A 348 2.70 -2.77 -3.16
CA THR A 348 1.23 -2.77 -3.22
C THR A 348 0.71 -3.17 -4.59
N LYS A 349 0.07 -4.34 -4.64
CA LYS A 349 -0.66 -4.88 -5.79
C LYS A 349 -1.87 -3.99 -6.12
N GLU A 350 -1.91 -3.54 -7.37
CA GLU A 350 -3.03 -3.25 -8.27
C GLU A 350 -4.34 -2.71 -7.71
N ILE A 351 -4.65 -1.46 -8.08
CA ILE A 351 -6.01 -1.01 -8.36
C ILE A 351 -6.07 -0.43 -9.77
N TYR A 352 -6.95 -1.02 -10.57
CA TYR A 352 -7.27 -0.59 -11.93
C TYR A 352 -8.64 0.06 -11.98
N LEU A 353 -8.72 1.25 -12.57
CA LEU A 353 -9.95 1.81 -13.12
C LEU A 353 -9.72 2.14 -14.62
N PRO A 354 -10.67 1.83 -15.53
CA PRO A 354 -10.43 1.89 -16.97
C PRO A 354 -10.68 3.29 -17.56
N LEU A 355 -9.71 3.79 -18.34
CA LEU A 355 -9.70 5.10 -19.00
C LEU A 355 -10.22 5.07 -20.46
N SER A 356 -11.13 4.17 -20.83
CA SER A 356 -11.53 3.98 -22.25
C SER A 356 -12.76 4.77 -22.74
N TYR A 357 -13.23 5.79 -22.02
CA TYR A 357 -14.25 6.71 -22.50
C TYR A 357 -13.78 8.13 -22.19
N LEU A 358 -13.46 8.95 -23.20
CA LEU A 358 -13.45 10.45 -23.20
C LEU A 358 -12.60 10.97 -24.37
N GLY A 359 -13.04 10.77 -25.61
CA GLY A 359 -12.32 11.27 -26.80
C GLY A 359 -12.04 12.78 -26.79
N ILE A 360 -11.10 13.17 -27.68
CA ILE A 360 -10.54 14.51 -28.04
C ILE A 360 -9.12 14.71 -27.44
N ASN A 361 -7.98 14.79 -28.17
CA ASN A 361 -7.47 15.53 -29.36
C ASN A 361 -7.08 17.00 -29.13
N GLU A 362 -5.89 17.26 -28.55
CA GLU A 362 -4.81 18.15 -29.06
C GLU A 362 -3.66 18.36 -28.03
N PRO A 363 -2.40 18.63 -28.45
CA PRO A 363 -1.26 18.78 -27.53
C PRO A 363 -0.88 20.25 -27.25
N VAL A 364 -0.71 20.62 -25.99
CA VAL A 364 -0.03 21.88 -25.60
C VAL A 364 1.38 21.57 -25.11
N ASN A 365 2.37 22.13 -25.80
CA ASN A 365 3.81 22.03 -25.47
C ASN A 365 4.15 22.92 -24.27
N PHE A 366 4.91 22.38 -23.30
CA PHE A 366 5.67 23.21 -22.35
C PHE A 366 7.17 22.85 -22.37
N LYS A 367 7.98 23.88 -22.63
CA LYS A 367 9.45 23.89 -22.54
C LYS A 367 9.85 23.86 -21.06
N ILE A 368 10.71 22.91 -20.69
CA ILE A 368 11.32 22.84 -19.35
C ILE A 368 12.65 23.62 -19.38
N HIS A 369 12.78 24.63 -18.51
CA HIS A 369 14.08 25.23 -18.19
C HIS A 369 14.87 24.28 -17.28
N SER A 370 16.00 23.81 -17.79
CA SER A 370 16.91 22.89 -17.12
C SER A 370 17.80 23.63 -16.13
N GLN A 371 17.53 23.52 -14.82
CA GLN A 371 18.57 23.53 -13.79
C GLN A 371 18.12 22.68 -12.60
N LEU A 372 18.83 21.56 -12.38
CA LEU A 372 19.11 20.88 -11.09
C LEU A 372 19.54 19.44 -11.38
N SER A 373 20.81 19.30 -11.79
CA SER A 373 21.55 18.06 -11.66
C SER A 373 22.23 18.04 -10.29
N ARG A 374 21.84 17.13 -9.39
CA ARG A 374 22.72 16.56 -8.36
C ARG A 374 22.13 15.26 -7.80
N LYS A 375 22.88 14.19 -8.04
CA LYS A 375 22.57 12.77 -7.79
C LYS A 375 22.63 12.46 -6.28
N SER A 376 21.58 11.86 -5.71
CA SER A 376 21.66 11.11 -4.45
C SER A 376 21.65 9.61 -4.73
N LYS A 377 22.77 8.93 -4.42
CA LYS A 377 23.01 7.50 -4.65
C LYS A 377 22.23 6.64 -3.63
N ILE A 378 21.03 6.21 -4.00
CA ILE A 378 20.49 4.92 -3.52
C ILE A 378 20.83 3.92 -4.63
N LYS A 379 21.68 2.91 -4.34
CA LYS A 379 22.04 1.89 -5.33
C LYS A 379 20.80 1.05 -5.69
N LYS A 380 20.03 1.51 -6.69
CA LYS A 380 19.14 0.66 -7.50
C LYS A 380 20.04 -0.46 -8.02
N LYS A 381 19.71 -1.73 -7.77
CA LYS A 381 20.49 -2.86 -8.32
C LYS A 381 20.57 -2.63 -9.83
N GLU A 382 21.78 -2.45 -10.34
CA GLU A 382 22.02 -2.14 -11.74
C GLU A 382 21.62 -3.37 -12.57
N LEU A 383 20.61 -3.23 -13.43
CA LEU A 383 20.16 -4.32 -14.29
C LEU A 383 21.26 -4.66 -15.30
N ARG A 384 21.70 -5.91 -15.29
CA ARG A 384 22.65 -6.44 -16.26
C ARG A 384 21.87 -6.98 -17.44
N VAL A 385 21.97 -6.33 -18.60
CA VAL A 385 21.28 -6.74 -19.82
C VAL A 385 22.30 -7.20 -20.86
N LEU A 386 22.00 -8.30 -21.53
CA LEU A 386 22.78 -8.79 -22.65
C LEU A 386 21.97 -8.70 -23.94
N LEU A 387 22.50 -7.99 -24.94
CA LEU A 387 22.04 -8.07 -26.31
C LEU A 387 22.72 -9.24 -27.02
N MET A 388 21.93 -10.22 -27.45
CA MET A 388 22.36 -11.32 -28.32
C MET A 388 21.84 -11.08 -29.73
N ALA A 389 22.67 -10.51 -30.60
CA ALA A 389 22.30 -10.10 -31.94
C ALA A 389 23.02 -10.93 -33.01
N ALA A 390 22.29 -11.48 -33.98
CA ALA A 390 22.90 -12.10 -35.17
C ALA A 390 22.88 -11.12 -36.34
N HIS A 391 23.83 -10.18 -36.37
CA HIS A 391 23.97 -9.24 -37.48
C HIS A 391 25.34 -8.56 -37.53
N ASN A 392 25.93 -8.36 -38.71
CA ASN A 392 27.25 -7.72 -38.81
C ASN A 392 27.20 -6.19 -38.93
N ASN A 393 26.04 -5.59 -39.26
CA ASN A 393 25.93 -4.14 -39.34
C ASN A 393 25.90 -3.52 -37.92
N ILE A 394 26.95 -2.79 -37.56
CA ILE A 394 27.12 -2.17 -36.25
C ILE A 394 26.08 -1.09 -35.96
N LEU A 395 25.68 -0.28 -36.94
CA LEU A 395 24.70 0.80 -36.76
C LEU A 395 23.33 0.25 -36.34
N ARG A 396 22.92 -0.87 -36.94
CA ARG A 396 21.69 -1.57 -36.58
C ARG A 396 21.74 -2.15 -35.16
N ARG A 397 22.89 -2.68 -34.75
CA ARG A 397 23.08 -3.20 -33.39
C ARG A 397 23.07 -2.08 -32.35
N GLU A 398 23.75 -0.97 -32.64
CA GLU A 398 23.76 0.21 -31.76
C GLU A 398 22.38 0.87 -31.63
N ASP A 399 21.56 0.88 -32.68
CA ASP A 399 20.19 1.37 -32.58
C ASP A 399 19.33 0.52 -31.63
N VAL A 400 19.44 -0.81 -31.69
CA VAL A 400 18.75 -1.69 -30.74
C VAL A 400 19.30 -1.52 -29.32
N MET A 401 20.62 -1.35 -29.17
CA MET A 401 21.25 -1.03 -27.87
C MET A 401 20.75 0.30 -27.30
N LYS A 402 20.57 1.31 -28.16
CA LYS A 402 19.99 2.61 -27.80
C LYS A 402 18.57 2.45 -27.26
N SER A 403 17.77 1.56 -27.85
CA SER A 403 16.44 1.22 -27.31
C SER A 403 16.53 0.75 -25.86
N ILE A 404 17.41 -0.21 -25.55
CA ILE A 404 17.58 -0.73 -24.18
C ILE A 404 18.01 0.38 -23.20
N ARG A 405 18.87 1.30 -23.64
CA ARG A 405 19.39 2.40 -22.81
C ARG A 405 18.36 3.51 -22.54
N THR A 406 17.22 3.52 -23.25
CA THR A 406 16.23 4.63 -23.18
C THR A 406 15.59 4.78 -21.79
N THR A 407 15.45 3.68 -21.03
CA THR A 407 14.93 3.74 -19.64
C THR A 407 16.03 3.96 -18.59
N GLY A 408 17.28 4.19 -19.03
CA GLY A 408 18.41 4.45 -18.14
C GLY A 408 19.17 3.20 -17.68
N ILE A 409 18.97 2.05 -18.35
CA ILE A 409 19.79 0.86 -18.16
C ILE A 409 21.22 1.13 -18.67
N THR A 410 22.19 1.13 -17.75
CA THR A 410 23.59 1.45 -18.06
C THR A 410 24.45 0.22 -18.32
N HIS A 411 24.14 -0.93 -17.72
CA HIS A 411 24.94 -2.15 -17.86
C HIS A 411 24.42 -3.06 -18.98
N VAL A 412 24.61 -2.60 -20.21
CA VAL A 412 24.23 -3.37 -21.41
C VAL A 412 25.50 -3.86 -22.12
N LYS A 413 25.63 -5.18 -22.27
CA LYS A 413 26.68 -5.82 -23.06
C LYS A 413 26.10 -6.44 -24.32
N GLU A 414 26.96 -6.73 -25.27
CA GLU A 414 26.56 -7.30 -26.55
C GLU A 414 27.42 -8.52 -26.91
N ILE A 415 26.79 -9.51 -27.54
CA ILE A 415 27.45 -10.62 -28.22
C ILE A 415 26.92 -10.73 -29.65
N ASN A 416 27.82 -10.61 -30.63
CA ASN A 416 27.51 -10.85 -32.05
C ASN A 416 27.49 -12.36 -32.34
N LEU A 417 26.30 -12.90 -32.59
CA LEU A 417 26.08 -14.32 -32.86
C LEU A 417 26.53 -14.78 -34.25
N CYS A 418 26.88 -13.85 -35.14
CA CYS A 418 27.53 -14.18 -36.41
C CYS A 418 29.00 -14.61 -36.21
N GLU A 419 29.64 -14.06 -35.17
CA GLU A 419 31.07 -14.30 -34.88
C GLU A 419 31.27 -15.49 -33.95
N ARG A 420 30.39 -15.68 -32.97
CA ARG A 420 30.46 -16.80 -32.02
C ARG A 420 29.14 -17.08 -31.31
N THR A 421 28.97 -18.30 -30.84
CA THR A 421 27.91 -18.66 -29.89
C THR A 421 28.47 -18.67 -28.46
N PRO A 422 27.92 -17.90 -27.50
CA PRO A 422 28.39 -17.90 -26.12
C PRO A 422 28.04 -19.21 -25.40
N ASN A 423 28.76 -19.51 -24.32
CA ASN A 423 28.40 -20.60 -23.42
C ASN A 423 27.52 -20.12 -22.26
N TYR A 424 26.97 -21.05 -21.49
CA TYR A 424 26.04 -20.72 -20.41
C TYR A 424 26.66 -19.89 -19.28
N LYS A 425 27.95 -20.11 -18.95
CA LYS A 425 28.64 -19.36 -17.90
C LYS A 425 28.78 -17.88 -18.26
N GLU A 426 28.81 -17.55 -19.55
CA GLU A 426 28.88 -16.16 -20.02
C GLU A 426 27.55 -15.41 -19.88
N ILE A 427 26.41 -16.12 -19.90
CA ILE A 427 25.09 -15.47 -19.93
C ILE A 427 24.29 -15.58 -18.62
N LYS A 428 24.60 -16.55 -17.76
CA LYS A 428 23.83 -16.87 -16.54
C LYS A 428 23.67 -15.71 -15.56
N ASP A 429 24.58 -14.75 -15.60
CA ASP A 429 24.62 -13.64 -14.66
C ASP A 429 23.78 -12.44 -15.13
N TYR A 430 23.30 -12.41 -16.37
CA TYR A 430 22.43 -11.30 -16.80
C TYR A 430 21.03 -11.45 -16.21
N ASP A 431 20.40 -10.31 -15.90
CA ASP A 431 19.01 -10.29 -15.43
C ASP A 431 18.04 -10.43 -16.63
N ALA A 432 18.42 -9.93 -17.79
CA ALA A 432 17.66 -10.10 -19.03
C ALA A 432 18.53 -10.25 -20.28
N ILE A 433 18.02 -10.99 -21.26
CA ILE A 433 18.57 -11.13 -22.61
C ILE A 433 17.56 -10.58 -23.61
N LEU A 434 18.01 -9.67 -24.48
CA LEU A 434 17.28 -9.32 -25.71
C LEU A 434 17.93 -10.05 -26.89
N PHE A 435 17.13 -10.81 -27.62
CA PHE A 435 17.57 -11.60 -28.76
C PHE A 435 16.92 -11.10 -30.06
N PHE A 436 17.72 -10.97 -31.12
CA PHE A 436 17.22 -10.85 -32.48
C PHE A 436 18.18 -11.43 -33.52
N SER A 437 17.65 -11.90 -34.65
CA SER A 437 18.43 -12.41 -35.77
C SER A 437 18.09 -11.72 -37.09
N LEU A 438 19.12 -11.31 -37.82
CA LEU A 438 19.03 -10.74 -39.17
C LEU A 438 19.92 -11.46 -40.18
N SER A 439 20.91 -12.17 -39.68
CA SER A 439 21.86 -13.00 -40.40
C SER A 439 21.82 -14.42 -39.83
N ALA A 440 22.38 -15.38 -40.57
CA ALA A 440 22.39 -16.78 -40.15
C ALA A 440 23.09 -16.94 -38.80
N LEU A 441 22.51 -17.72 -37.90
CA LEU A 441 23.17 -18.12 -36.66
C LEU A 441 24.20 -19.20 -36.99
N GLN A 442 25.38 -19.16 -36.36
CA GLN A 442 26.36 -20.26 -36.50
C GLN A 442 25.78 -21.61 -36.06
N SER A 443 24.92 -21.60 -35.03
CA SER A 443 24.24 -22.80 -34.56
C SER A 443 22.87 -22.46 -33.97
N PRO A 444 21.81 -22.43 -34.80
CA PRO A 444 20.44 -22.16 -34.37
C PRO A 444 19.99 -22.99 -33.16
N LYS A 445 20.30 -24.29 -33.17
CA LYS A 445 19.92 -25.24 -32.11
C LYS A 445 20.68 -24.98 -30.80
N LYS A 446 21.98 -24.68 -30.87
CA LYS A 446 22.76 -24.36 -29.66
C LYS A 446 22.27 -23.06 -29.01
N VAL A 447 21.99 -22.03 -29.82
CA VAL A 447 21.45 -20.75 -29.32
C VAL A 447 20.08 -20.95 -28.67
N GLY A 448 19.15 -21.67 -29.32
CA GLY A 448 17.84 -21.90 -28.71
C GLY A 448 17.89 -22.76 -27.45
N ASN A 449 18.75 -23.78 -27.39
CA ASN A 449 18.96 -24.56 -26.15
C ASN A 449 19.52 -23.70 -25.02
N LEU A 450 20.41 -22.77 -25.35
CA LEU A 450 21.03 -21.85 -24.40
C LEU A 450 20.02 -20.85 -23.83
N LEU A 451 19.18 -20.25 -24.68
CA LEU A 451 18.11 -19.34 -24.27
C LEU A 451 17.06 -20.05 -23.41
N ALA A 452 16.68 -21.27 -23.76
CA ALA A 452 15.76 -22.08 -22.94
C ALA A 452 16.34 -22.33 -21.54
N LYS A 453 17.62 -22.73 -21.46
CA LYS A 453 18.30 -22.92 -20.17
C LYS A 453 18.36 -21.63 -19.34
N PHE A 454 18.57 -20.49 -19.98
CA PHE A 454 18.57 -19.20 -19.28
C PHE A 454 17.20 -18.88 -18.68
N VAL A 455 16.11 -19.17 -19.40
CA VAL A 455 14.75 -19.02 -18.88
C VAL A 455 14.46 -20.02 -17.76
N ASP A 456 14.95 -21.27 -17.87
CA ASP A 456 14.83 -22.27 -16.78
C ASP A 456 15.46 -21.75 -15.47
N ASP A 457 16.58 -21.05 -15.56
CA ASP A 457 17.31 -20.49 -14.40
C ASP A 457 16.81 -19.07 -14.00
N LEU A 458 15.51 -18.78 -14.22
CA LEU A 458 14.82 -17.54 -13.87
C LEU A 458 15.34 -16.28 -14.59
N GLY A 459 15.98 -16.43 -15.74
CA GLY A 459 16.42 -15.33 -16.59
C GLY A 459 15.30 -14.77 -17.46
N GLY A 460 15.25 -13.44 -17.63
CA GLY A 460 14.26 -12.78 -18.47
C GLY A 460 14.62 -12.75 -19.95
N LEU A 461 13.74 -13.19 -20.85
CA LEU A 461 14.02 -13.24 -22.29
C LEU A 461 13.07 -12.35 -23.11
N VAL A 462 13.64 -11.44 -23.92
CA VAL A 462 12.93 -10.73 -24.98
C VAL A 462 13.38 -11.27 -26.34
N VAL A 463 12.45 -11.70 -27.19
CA VAL A 463 12.73 -12.17 -28.55
C VAL A 463 12.05 -11.26 -29.56
N CYS A 464 12.81 -10.66 -30.46
CA CYS A 464 12.25 -9.92 -31.59
C CYS A 464 12.01 -10.89 -32.75
N SER A 465 10.78 -10.98 -33.24
CA SER A 465 10.30 -12.13 -34.01
C SER A 465 10.92 -12.30 -35.38
N ILE A 466 11.39 -11.22 -36.01
CA ILE A 466 11.56 -11.09 -37.47
C ILE A 466 11.99 -12.39 -38.16
N ASN A 467 13.23 -12.81 -37.96
CA ASN A 467 13.73 -14.08 -38.48
C ASN A 467 13.71 -15.19 -37.44
N ALA A 468 13.71 -14.85 -36.16
CA ALA A 468 13.74 -15.81 -35.06
C ALA A 468 12.60 -16.84 -35.12
N LEU A 469 11.43 -16.41 -35.61
CA LEU A 469 10.18 -17.18 -35.62
C LEU A 469 9.71 -17.56 -37.04
N ARG A 470 10.56 -17.46 -38.05
CA ARG A 470 10.19 -17.87 -39.43
C ARG A 470 10.09 -19.39 -39.54
N ASN A 471 9.06 -19.87 -40.23
CA ASN A 471 8.96 -21.28 -40.60
C ASN A 471 10.16 -21.70 -41.45
N ASP A 472 10.78 -22.82 -41.05
CA ASP A 472 11.94 -23.49 -41.65
C ASP A 472 12.55 -22.82 -42.88
N SER A 473 13.32 -21.77 -42.60
CA SER A 473 14.21 -21.15 -43.57
C SER A 473 15.48 -21.99 -43.69
N SER A 474 15.89 -22.30 -44.93
CA SER A 474 17.19 -22.91 -45.21
C SER A 474 18.37 -21.97 -44.94
N ASP A 475 18.10 -20.70 -44.60
CA ASP A 475 19.11 -19.66 -44.38
C ASP A 475 19.66 -19.58 -42.94
N GLY A 476 19.15 -20.41 -42.01
CA GLY A 476 19.68 -20.56 -40.66
C GLY A 476 19.48 -19.36 -39.73
N ARG A 477 18.57 -18.44 -40.06
CA ARG A 477 18.28 -17.24 -39.25
C ARG A 477 17.28 -17.50 -38.13
N GLU A 478 16.55 -18.60 -38.21
CA GLU A 478 15.52 -19.01 -37.26
C GLU A 478 16.10 -19.60 -35.96
N LEU A 479 15.34 -19.52 -34.87
CA LEU A 479 15.65 -20.28 -33.65
C LEU A 479 15.23 -21.75 -33.83
N LYS A 480 16.02 -22.66 -33.24
CA LYS A 480 15.76 -24.10 -33.18
C LYS A 480 16.09 -24.65 -31.79
N GLY A 481 15.71 -25.90 -31.52
CA GLY A 481 15.99 -26.57 -30.25
C GLY A 481 14.96 -26.26 -29.17
N ARG A 482 15.33 -26.47 -27.91
CA ARG A 482 14.41 -26.48 -26.75
C ARG A 482 13.47 -25.27 -26.70
N ILE A 483 13.97 -24.06 -27.02
CA ILE A 483 13.16 -22.84 -26.98
C ILE A 483 11.90 -22.94 -27.88
N ILE A 484 11.99 -23.67 -28.99
CA ILE A 484 10.87 -23.92 -29.91
C ILE A 484 10.18 -25.25 -29.55
N ASP A 485 10.96 -26.32 -29.40
CA ASP A 485 10.46 -27.70 -29.26
C ASP A 485 9.62 -27.88 -27.97
N GLU A 486 9.99 -27.20 -26.89
CA GLU A 486 9.28 -27.22 -25.60
C GLU A 486 8.41 -25.96 -25.38
N HIS A 487 8.16 -25.18 -26.44
CA HIS A 487 7.18 -24.08 -26.46
C HIS A 487 7.44 -22.95 -25.43
N TYR A 488 8.68 -22.50 -25.24
CA TYR A 488 9.00 -21.37 -24.35
C TYR A 488 8.44 -20.04 -24.85
N LEU A 489 8.23 -19.90 -26.16
CA LEU A 489 7.83 -18.64 -26.75
C LEU A 489 6.29 -18.49 -26.78
N PRO A 490 5.76 -17.28 -26.50
CA PRO A 490 4.33 -17.02 -26.53
C PRO A 490 3.70 -17.06 -27.93
N ILE A 491 4.51 -17.05 -28.99
CA ILE A 491 4.07 -17.08 -30.38
C ILE A 491 4.76 -18.26 -31.07
N LYS A 492 3.98 -19.07 -31.82
CA LYS A 492 4.54 -20.16 -32.64
C LYS A 492 5.30 -19.60 -33.85
N LYS A 493 6.22 -20.41 -34.40
CA LYS A 493 6.81 -20.12 -35.72
C LYS A 493 5.70 -19.93 -36.75
N GLY A 494 5.92 -19.04 -37.70
CA GLY A 494 4.93 -18.75 -38.74
C GLY A 494 5.52 -18.11 -39.99
N LYS A 495 4.63 -17.77 -40.91
CA LYS A 495 4.99 -17.05 -42.14
C LYS A 495 5.27 -15.59 -41.80
N GLU A 496 6.48 -15.12 -42.12
CA GLU A 496 6.80 -13.69 -42.09
C GLU A 496 6.07 -12.98 -43.24
N ILE A 497 5.55 -11.80 -42.93
CA ILE A 497 4.98 -10.87 -43.91
C ILE A 497 5.67 -9.52 -43.79
N CYS A 498 5.72 -8.80 -44.91
CA CYS A 498 6.29 -7.46 -45.00
C CYS A 498 5.62 -6.66 -46.12
N GLN A 499 6.04 -5.40 -46.30
CA GLN A 499 5.56 -4.46 -47.33
C GLN A 499 4.12 -3.95 -47.14
N GLU A 500 3.58 -4.12 -45.93
CA GLU A 500 2.31 -3.51 -45.53
C GLU A 500 2.57 -2.71 -44.25
N ARG A 501 2.36 -1.39 -44.29
CA ARG A 501 2.56 -0.54 -43.12
C ARG A 501 1.56 -0.89 -42.02
N ARG A 502 2.06 -1.24 -40.83
CA ARG A 502 1.25 -1.60 -39.67
C ARG A 502 1.53 -0.69 -38.50
N LYS A 503 0.47 -0.34 -37.78
CA LYS A 503 0.52 0.49 -36.57
C LYS A 503 0.00 -0.27 -35.37
N LEU A 504 0.30 0.25 -34.17
CA LEU A 504 -0.33 -0.20 -32.93
C LEU A 504 -1.85 -0.15 -33.11
N GLY A 505 -2.48 -1.32 -32.98
CA GLY A 505 -3.93 -1.48 -32.94
C GLY A 505 -4.39 -1.67 -31.50
N LEU A 506 -5.14 -2.74 -31.26
CA LEU A 506 -5.71 -3.03 -29.95
C LEU A 506 -4.63 -3.32 -28.90
N VAL A 507 -4.61 -2.54 -27.81
CA VAL A 507 -3.90 -2.91 -26.58
C VAL A 507 -4.83 -3.79 -25.74
N VAL A 508 -4.52 -5.08 -25.67
CA VAL A 508 -5.36 -6.10 -25.00
C VAL A 508 -5.22 -5.98 -23.48
N ILE A 509 -4.00 -5.71 -22.99
CA ILE A 509 -3.70 -5.52 -21.57
C ILE A 509 -3.18 -4.08 -21.39
N GLY A 510 -4.11 -3.13 -21.23
CA GLY A 510 -3.83 -1.69 -21.24
C GLY A 510 -2.88 -1.18 -20.16
N ASN A 511 -2.72 -1.94 -19.09
CA ASN A 511 -1.90 -1.66 -17.92
C ASN A 511 -0.61 -2.49 -17.85
N HIS A 512 -0.32 -3.27 -18.90
CA HIS A 512 0.86 -4.11 -18.91
C HIS A 512 2.14 -3.25 -18.84
N LEU A 513 3.12 -3.63 -18.02
CA LEU A 513 4.36 -2.85 -17.82
C LEU A 513 5.12 -2.60 -19.13
N VAL A 514 5.02 -3.52 -20.09
CA VAL A 514 5.58 -3.36 -21.46
C VAL A 514 5.00 -2.15 -22.19
N MET A 515 3.76 -1.77 -21.90
CA MET A 515 3.05 -0.65 -22.53
C MET A 515 3.25 0.70 -21.82
N ASN A 516 4.07 0.76 -20.77
CA ASN A 516 4.35 2.01 -20.05
C ASN A 516 4.89 3.09 -21.01
N ASP A 517 4.22 4.23 -21.10
CA ASP A 517 4.59 5.31 -22.03
C ASP A 517 4.67 4.86 -23.51
N VAL A 518 3.89 3.84 -23.89
CA VAL A 518 3.70 3.39 -25.28
C VAL A 518 2.26 3.70 -25.71
N LYS A 519 2.05 4.80 -26.42
CA LYS A 519 0.76 5.27 -26.93
C LYS A 519 0.60 5.04 -28.43
N LYS A 520 1.72 5.05 -29.17
CA LYS A 520 1.76 4.95 -30.62
C LYS A 520 2.98 4.12 -31.03
N PHE A 521 2.78 3.26 -32.00
CA PHE A 521 3.86 2.54 -32.67
C PHE A 521 3.51 2.46 -34.15
N ASP A 522 4.45 2.79 -35.01
CA ASP A 522 4.33 2.65 -36.47
C ASP A 522 5.51 1.82 -36.93
N ALA A 523 5.26 0.62 -37.46
CA ALA A 523 6.28 -0.34 -37.83
C ALA A 523 6.93 -0.06 -39.20
N GLY A 524 6.60 1.09 -39.82
CA GLY A 524 7.15 1.51 -41.11
C GLY A 524 6.55 0.77 -42.30
N ARG A 525 6.90 1.16 -43.53
CA ARG A 525 6.36 0.59 -44.77
C ARG A 525 6.54 -0.92 -44.90
N ASN A 526 7.64 -1.46 -44.38
CA ASN A 526 7.89 -2.89 -44.48
C ASN A 526 7.28 -3.69 -43.34
N SER A 527 7.22 -3.15 -42.12
CA SER A 527 6.59 -3.79 -40.94
C SER A 527 6.81 -5.31 -40.88
N TRP A 528 8.05 -5.79 -40.89
CA TRP A 528 8.29 -7.24 -40.87
C TRP A 528 7.80 -7.86 -39.56
N HIS A 529 6.90 -8.84 -39.67
CA HIS A 529 6.37 -9.58 -38.53
C HIS A 529 5.82 -10.96 -38.94
N ILE A 530 5.62 -11.84 -37.96
CA ILE A 530 4.97 -13.13 -38.19
C ILE A 530 3.46 -12.94 -38.28
N LYS A 531 2.86 -13.48 -39.34
CA LYS A 531 1.41 -13.56 -39.52
C LYS A 531 0.82 -14.55 -38.51
N THR A 532 0.41 -14.03 -37.34
CA THR A 532 -0.22 -14.83 -36.29
C THR A 532 -1.26 -14.02 -35.51
N LYS A 533 -2.37 -14.68 -35.19
CA LYS A 533 -3.44 -14.17 -34.32
C LYS A 533 -3.63 -15.01 -33.05
N ARG A 534 -2.80 -16.05 -32.86
CA ARG A 534 -2.92 -17.01 -31.76
C ARG A 534 -1.58 -17.12 -31.02
N VAL A 535 -1.69 -17.25 -29.70
CA VAL A 535 -0.56 -17.51 -28.81
C VAL A 535 -0.43 -18.99 -28.49
N THR A 536 0.72 -19.41 -27.96
CA THR A 536 0.90 -20.75 -27.38
C THR A 536 0.17 -20.83 -26.02
N GLU A 537 0.01 -22.05 -25.50
CA GLU A 537 -0.61 -22.25 -24.18
C GLU A 537 0.12 -21.46 -23.08
N ASN A 538 -0.65 -21.02 -22.08
CA ASN A 538 -0.19 -20.23 -20.93
C ASN A 538 0.50 -18.90 -21.29
N SER A 539 0.10 -18.32 -22.43
CA SER A 539 0.62 -17.04 -22.91
C SER A 539 -0.49 -16.00 -23.02
N LYS A 540 -0.13 -14.73 -22.93
CA LYS A 540 -1.07 -13.60 -23.03
C LYS A 540 -0.66 -12.66 -24.14
N ILE A 541 -1.66 -12.14 -24.88
CA ILE A 541 -1.45 -11.08 -25.86
C ILE A 541 -1.45 -9.75 -25.10
N ILE A 542 -0.41 -8.94 -25.28
CA ILE A 542 -0.31 -7.61 -24.67
C ILE A 542 -0.95 -6.58 -25.61
N CYS A 543 -0.56 -6.59 -26.88
CA CYS A 543 -1.13 -5.72 -27.90
C CYS A 543 -1.03 -6.33 -29.31
N LYS A 544 -1.84 -5.80 -30.22
CA LYS A 544 -1.95 -6.22 -31.61
C LYS A 544 -1.63 -5.06 -32.55
N TYR A 545 -1.35 -5.40 -33.79
CA TYR A 545 -1.39 -4.47 -34.91
C TYR A 545 -2.83 -4.12 -35.29
N ASP A 546 -2.99 -3.08 -36.12
CA ASP A 546 -4.26 -2.66 -36.74
C ASP A 546 -4.98 -3.74 -37.57
N ASN A 547 -4.32 -4.85 -37.91
CA ASN A 547 -4.88 -5.99 -38.65
C ASN A 547 -5.13 -7.24 -37.78
N ASP A 548 -5.16 -7.07 -36.46
CA ASP A 548 -5.27 -8.12 -35.44
C ASP A 548 -4.11 -9.10 -35.34
N HIS A 549 -3.02 -8.94 -36.10
CA HIS A 549 -1.83 -9.73 -35.84
C HIS A 549 -1.26 -9.37 -34.47
N ILE A 550 -0.75 -10.36 -33.75
CA ILE A 550 -0.13 -10.14 -32.45
C ILE A 550 1.10 -9.26 -32.66
N MET A 551 1.19 -8.14 -31.94
CA MET A 551 2.36 -7.26 -31.97
C MET A 551 3.28 -7.58 -30.79
N VAL A 552 2.72 -7.80 -29.60
CA VAL A 552 3.47 -8.20 -28.41
C VAL A 552 2.69 -9.25 -27.63
N ALA A 553 3.38 -10.29 -27.18
CA ALA A 553 2.82 -11.31 -26.31
C ALA A 553 3.85 -11.73 -25.24
N GLU A 554 3.35 -12.17 -24.10
CA GLU A 554 4.14 -12.69 -23.00
C GLU A 554 3.82 -14.15 -22.68
N LYS A 555 4.79 -14.85 -22.13
CA LYS A 555 4.62 -16.14 -21.47
C LYS A 555 5.29 -16.07 -20.10
N VAL A 556 4.51 -16.40 -19.07
CA VAL A 556 4.97 -16.49 -17.69
C VAL A 556 4.65 -17.90 -17.21
N VAL A 557 5.68 -18.68 -16.91
CA VAL A 557 5.54 -20.06 -16.43
C VAL A 557 5.95 -20.08 -14.97
N PRO A 558 5.14 -20.64 -14.06
CA PRO A 558 5.54 -20.86 -12.67
C PRO A 558 6.89 -21.58 -12.62
N ASP A 559 7.81 -21.13 -11.76
CA ASP A 559 9.17 -21.67 -11.58
C ASP A 559 10.15 -21.48 -12.75
N ARG A 560 9.81 -20.66 -13.75
CA ARG A 560 10.73 -20.24 -14.83
C ARG A 560 10.72 -18.71 -15.00
N GLY A 561 11.68 -18.21 -15.76
CA GLY A 561 11.76 -16.82 -16.18
C GLY A 561 10.62 -16.39 -17.10
N LYS A 562 10.48 -15.08 -17.30
CA LYS A 562 9.48 -14.48 -18.18
C LYS A 562 10.00 -14.38 -19.61
N VAL A 563 9.13 -14.63 -20.58
CA VAL A 563 9.45 -14.48 -22.00
C VAL A 563 8.50 -13.48 -22.64
N VAL A 564 9.02 -12.45 -23.30
CA VAL A 564 8.26 -11.53 -24.15
C VAL A 564 8.70 -11.67 -25.59
N VAL A 565 7.75 -11.77 -26.52
CA VAL A 565 8.03 -11.69 -27.95
C VAL A 565 7.53 -10.35 -28.47
N LEU A 566 8.45 -9.60 -29.07
CA LEU A 566 8.18 -8.40 -29.85
C LEU A 566 8.05 -8.80 -31.32
N ASN A 567 6.82 -8.85 -31.83
CA ASN A 567 6.54 -9.33 -33.18
C ASN A 567 6.78 -8.24 -34.25
N PHE A 568 7.98 -7.67 -34.28
CA PHE A 568 8.38 -6.66 -35.24
C PHE A 568 9.89 -6.64 -35.45
N PHE A 569 10.33 -5.89 -36.46
CA PHE A 569 11.74 -5.68 -36.72
C PHE A 569 12.38 -4.70 -35.71
N PRO A 570 13.38 -5.08 -34.89
CA PRO A 570 13.78 -4.23 -33.76
C PRO A 570 14.55 -2.95 -34.13
N VAL A 571 15.06 -2.82 -35.35
CA VAL A 571 15.80 -1.63 -35.81
C VAL A 571 14.81 -0.55 -36.27
N SER A 572 15.07 0.69 -35.87
CA SER A 572 14.29 1.89 -36.19
C SER A 572 14.75 2.59 -37.47
N ASP A 573 13.92 3.51 -37.96
CA ASP A 573 14.21 4.37 -39.10
C ASP A 573 15.39 5.34 -38.90
N SER A 574 15.93 5.47 -37.68
CA SER A 574 17.14 6.28 -37.46
C SER A 574 18.38 5.71 -38.15
N VAL A 575 18.41 4.42 -38.47
CA VAL A 575 19.52 3.78 -39.19
C VAL A 575 19.41 3.99 -40.70
N ARG A 576 18.19 4.07 -41.22
CA ARG A 576 17.90 4.28 -42.64
C ARG A 576 16.70 5.21 -42.70
N ASN A 577 16.95 6.50 -42.95
CA ASN A 577 15.95 7.57 -42.95
C ASN A 577 14.99 7.46 -44.14
N ASN A 578 14.21 6.38 -44.20
CA ASN A 578 13.43 6.01 -45.37
C ASN A 578 12.13 5.29 -45.01
N ASP A 579 11.61 5.50 -43.79
CA ASP A 579 10.35 4.96 -43.24
C ASP A 579 10.10 3.45 -43.48
N GLU A 580 11.12 2.68 -43.86
CA GLU A 580 11.05 1.23 -44.04
C GLU A 580 10.92 0.51 -42.70
N TYR A 581 11.52 1.09 -41.66
CA TYR A 581 11.59 0.60 -40.29
C TYR A 581 10.61 1.33 -39.39
N TRP A 582 10.47 0.85 -38.15
CA TRP A 582 9.57 1.52 -37.22
C TRP A 582 10.05 2.94 -36.92
N LEU A 583 9.10 3.88 -36.80
CA LEU A 583 9.41 5.30 -36.77
C LEU A 583 9.88 5.77 -35.39
N THR A 584 11.01 6.44 -35.33
CA THR A 584 11.59 6.96 -34.08
C THR A 584 10.77 8.07 -33.42
N ASN A 585 9.81 8.69 -34.13
CA ASN A 585 8.84 9.63 -33.55
C ASN A 585 7.61 8.94 -32.90
N THR A 586 7.64 7.60 -32.84
CA THR A 586 6.70 6.75 -32.10
C THR A 586 7.42 6.05 -30.93
N ASP A 587 6.68 5.29 -30.13
CA ASP A 587 7.13 4.82 -28.82
C ASP A 587 7.85 3.45 -28.88
N GLY A 588 8.44 3.09 -30.02
CA GLY A 588 9.15 1.81 -30.22
C GLY A 588 10.34 1.62 -29.28
N TYR A 589 11.07 2.70 -28.97
CA TYR A 589 12.17 2.67 -27.99
C TYR A 589 11.66 2.27 -26.59
N ASN A 590 10.57 2.89 -26.13
CA ASN A 590 9.94 2.56 -24.84
C ASN A 590 9.46 1.11 -24.84
N LEU A 591 8.81 0.66 -25.92
CA LEU A 591 8.29 -0.70 -26.03
C LEU A 591 9.38 -1.77 -25.85
N ILE A 592 10.54 -1.58 -26.50
CA ILE A 592 11.69 -2.47 -26.36
C ILE A 592 12.27 -2.41 -24.94
N ALA A 593 12.51 -1.20 -24.42
CA ALA A 593 13.12 -1.01 -23.12
C ALA A 593 12.26 -1.57 -21.97
N ASN A 594 10.96 -1.27 -21.99
CA ASN A 594 10.00 -1.80 -21.02
C ASN A 594 9.91 -3.32 -21.08
N SER A 595 10.03 -3.91 -22.26
CA SER A 595 10.05 -5.38 -22.39
C SER A 595 11.25 -5.99 -21.69
N VAL A 596 12.42 -5.37 -21.83
CA VAL A 596 13.65 -5.81 -21.13
C VAL A 596 13.51 -5.64 -19.62
N GLU A 597 13.02 -4.49 -19.16
CA GLU A 597 12.81 -4.27 -17.72
C GLU A 597 11.78 -5.22 -17.13
N TYR A 598 10.69 -5.48 -17.85
CA TYR A 598 9.62 -6.36 -17.41
C TYR A 598 10.11 -7.79 -17.21
N VAL A 599 10.86 -8.34 -18.18
CA VAL A 599 11.36 -9.71 -18.05
C VAL A 599 12.47 -9.85 -17.01
N ALA A 600 13.20 -8.76 -16.72
CA ALA A 600 14.25 -8.75 -15.69
C ALA A 600 13.69 -8.76 -14.25
N GLN A 601 12.41 -8.42 -14.06
CA GLN A 601 11.77 -8.45 -12.74
C GLN A 601 11.48 -9.89 -12.33
N LYS A 602 12.08 -10.32 -11.20
CA LYS A 602 11.85 -11.64 -10.59
C LYS A 602 10.60 -11.67 -9.74
#